data_AF-A0A2E2WNX1-F1
#
_entry.id   AF-A0A2E2WNX1-F1
#
_cell.length_a   1.000
_cell.length_b   1.000
_cell.length_c   1.000
_cell.angle_alpha   90.00
_cell.angle_beta   90.00
_cell.angle_gamma   90.00
#
_symmetry.space_group_name_H-M   'P 1'
#
loop_
_entity.id
_entity.type
_entity.pdbx_description
1 polymer ?
#
loop_
_entity_poly.entity_id
_entity_poly.type
_entity_poly.pdbx_seq_one_letter_code
_entity_poly.pdbx_strand_id
1 'polypeptide(L)'
;MPITVFKPDEVLDEIDGVSNSARRSSFITCQEVVALHIEAHHDDARDCFNNLNLEVLPRLPHGYRWVEVENQFAVMKDVQAPDHHLKLIIYGPDAKSQINYLFQVDNVTTFGFAHTRKTKEPKSRRYPMTQDQYRVPGYAYQEHDFSAHVRGHIIDHKDTIREVGLSSAWSTYDGRNYVPEPPDYAWGQGVRKQKVAEVRKKFAAYSQFMEYGEGHHVTVGGTPVPTAIYFTSFRFDREQQYQPTEVFNVEFDEDLSRPNKRITYLKHAKKTFVTSPEAAPVVVPYSPSSTDRTLRLLRFNAVRRAEAIATGNVQSRFPARDELYAHGDAADIEVGSISRRVLAAEFAGEAGDSETGLGFMNRALALGETQMDGYDVDAPIFDINAHKRGQSFFAKHSDTPGIEGLEDHFEQLWKNHPSSE
;
A
#
# COMPACT_ATOMS: atom_id res chain seq x y z
N MET A 1 18.70 -10.46 -13.43
CA MET A 1 19.20 -10.00 -12.12
C MET A 1 19.28 -11.20 -11.20
N PRO A 2 20.29 -11.32 -10.33
CA PRO A 2 20.24 -12.27 -9.22
C PRO A 2 19.03 -11.99 -8.33
N ILE A 3 18.46 -13.05 -7.75
CA ILE A 3 17.37 -12.99 -6.79
C ILE A 3 17.92 -13.44 -5.45
N THR A 4 17.73 -12.63 -4.42
CA THR A 4 18.05 -12.94 -3.03
C THR A 4 16.75 -13.04 -2.24
N VAL A 5 16.65 -14.01 -1.33
CA VAL A 5 15.51 -14.16 -0.42
C VAL A 5 15.93 -13.63 0.94
N PHE A 6 15.18 -12.68 1.49
CA PHE A 6 15.41 -12.16 2.84
C PHE A 6 14.25 -12.51 3.76
N LYS A 7 14.55 -13.18 4.88
CA LYS A 7 13.60 -13.60 5.91
C LYS A 7 14.30 -13.58 7.28
N PRO A 8 14.29 -12.45 8.00
CA PRO A 8 14.94 -12.34 9.30
C PRO A 8 14.03 -12.92 10.38
N ASP A 9 14.35 -14.13 10.85
CA ASP A 9 13.57 -14.78 11.91
C ASP A 9 13.68 -14.01 13.25
N GLU A 10 14.74 -13.20 13.43
CA GLU A 10 14.97 -12.38 14.63
C GLU A 10 13.89 -11.29 14.86
N VAL A 11 13.03 -11.03 13.87
CA VAL A 11 11.94 -10.05 13.95
C VAL A 11 10.91 -10.40 15.03
N LEU A 12 10.75 -11.68 15.34
CA LEU A 12 9.80 -12.17 16.34
C LEU A 12 10.45 -12.45 17.70
N ASP A 13 11.77 -12.29 17.82
CA ASP A 13 12.48 -12.56 19.06
C ASP A 13 12.11 -11.54 20.14
N GLU A 14 11.99 -12.02 21.38
CA GLU A 14 11.80 -11.16 22.54
C GLU A 14 13.03 -10.27 22.76
N ILE A 15 12.83 -8.96 22.84
CA ILE A 15 13.93 -8.02 23.05
C ILE A 15 14.17 -7.81 24.54
N ASP A 16 15.39 -8.14 24.97
CA ASP A 16 15.89 -7.89 26.31
C ASP A 16 15.73 -6.41 26.72
N GLY A 17 15.16 -6.18 27.90
CA GLY A 17 14.97 -4.83 28.45
C GLY A 17 13.73 -4.09 27.95
N VAL A 18 12.92 -4.69 27.07
CA VAL A 18 11.58 -4.22 26.73
C VAL A 18 10.56 -4.99 27.58
N SER A 19 9.60 -4.28 28.18
CA SER A 19 8.53 -4.91 28.96
C SER A 19 7.61 -5.72 28.03
N ASN A 20 7.80 -7.05 27.97
CA ASN A 20 6.91 -7.96 27.24
C ASN A 20 5.64 -8.20 28.05
N SER A 21 4.56 -7.50 27.67
CA SER A 21 3.23 -7.77 28.20
C SER A 21 2.64 -9.04 27.57
N ALA A 22 1.74 -9.75 28.26
CA ALA A 22 1.03 -10.90 27.69
C ALA A 22 0.31 -10.59 26.36
N ARG A 23 -0.15 -9.34 26.19
CA ARG A 23 -0.72 -8.80 24.94
C ARG A 23 0.31 -8.80 23.81
N ARG A 24 1.54 -8.43 24.10
CA ARG A 24 2.65 -8.41 23.14
C ARG A 24 3.01 -9.82 22.70
N SER A 25 3.17 -10.74 23.65
CA SER A 25 3.43 -12.15 23.35
C SER A 25 2.29 -12.74 22.51
N SER A 26 1.02 -12.50 22.87
CA SER A 26 -0.14 -12.95 22.09
C SER A 26 -0.12 -12.38 20.67
N PHE A 27 0.18 -11.08 20.54
CA PHE A 27 0.27 -10.42 19.25
C PHE A 27 1.37 -11.05 18.37
N ILE A 28 2.57 -11.26 18.91
CA ILE A 28 3.72 -11.89 18.23
C ILE A 28 3.40 -13.33 17.82
N THR A 29 2.73 -14.12 18.67
CA THR A 29 2.29 -15.49 18.36
C THR A 29 1.35 -15.55 17.16
N CYS A 30 0.56 -14.50 16.93
CA CYS A 30 -0.29 -14.38 15.75
C CYS A 30 0.46 -13.83 14.52
N GLN A 31 1.77 -13.60 14.58
CA GLN A 31 2.57 -13.15 13.44
C GLN A 31 3.48 -14.25 12.91
N GLU A 32 3.83 -14.12 11.63
CA GLU A 32 4.89 -14.91 11.01
C GLU A 32 5.76 -14.03 10.09
N VAL A 33 7.04 -14.39 9.97
CA VAL A 33 7.97 -13.69 9.09
C VAL A 33 7.74 -14.10 7.64
N VAL A 34 7.69 -13.11 6.75
CA VAL A 34 7.46 -13.30 5.32
C VAL A 34 8.77 -13.08 4.55
N ALA A 35 9.02 -13.96 3.59
CA ALA A 35 10.14 -13.82 2.68
C ALA A 35 9.93 -12.65 1.70
N LEU A 36 10.86 -11.70 1.68
CA LEU A 36 10.94 -10.68 0.64
C LEU A 36 11.95 -11.10 -0.43
N HIS A 37 11.47 -11.28 -1.66
CA HIS A 37 12.32 -11.60 -2.80
C HIS A 37 12.90 -10.31 -3.39
N ILE A 38 14.20 -10.10 -3.27
CA ILE A 38 14.91 -8.93 -3.79
C ILE A 38 15.63 -9.31 -5.07
N GLU A 39 15.24 -8.67 -6.16
CA GLU A 39 15.88 -8.77 -7.47
C GLU A 39 16.65 -7.48 -7.74
N ALA A 40 17.98 -7.55 -7.81
CA ALA A 40 18.83 -6.37 -8.01
C ALA A 40 20.06 -6.70 -8.87
N HIS A 41 20.64 -5.68 -9.52
CA HIS A 41 21.87 -5.85 -10.30
C HIS A 41 23.16 -5.68 -9.49
N HIS A 42 23.08 -4.98 -8.36
CA HIS A 42 24.21 -4.64 -7.52
C HIS A 42 23.98 -5.16 -6.09
N ASP A 43 25.06 -5.63 -5.45
CA ASP A 43 25.00 -6.21 -4.11
C ASP A 43 24.63 -5.19 -3.02
N ASP A 44 24.98 -3.91 -3.22
CA ASP A 44 24.70 -2.79 -2.31
C ASP A 44 23.30 -2.15 -2.52
N ALA A 45 22.53 -2.61 -3.51
CA ALA A 45 21.20 -2.08 -3.80
C ALA A 45 20.23 -2.25 -2.64
N ARG A 46 20.36 -3.35 -1.89
CA ARG A 46 19.56 -3.63 -0.70
C ARG A 46 19.85 -2.64 0.43
N ASP A 47 21.13 -2.33 0.67
CA ASP A 47 21.51 -1.36 1.70
C ASP A 47 20.99 0.04 1.34
N CYS A 48 21.03 0.40 0.06
CA CYS A 48 20.43 1.65 -0.42
C CYS A 48 18.91 1.69 -0.21
N PHE A 49 18.20 0.56 -0.34
CA PHE A 49 16.77 0.48 -0.03
C PHE A 49 16.49 0.64 1.46
N ASN A 50 17.28 -0.01 2.32
CA ASN A 50 17.17 0.13 3.77
C ASN A 50 17.47 1.56 4.26
N ASN A 51 18.21 2.35 3.50
CA ASN A 51 18.47 3.76 3.79
C ASN A 51 17.36 4.72 3.30
N LEU A 52 16.33 4.23 2.62
CA LEU A 52 15.20 5.06 2.21
C LEU A 52 14.28 5.37 3.39
N ASN A 53 13.67 6.56 3.39
CA ASN A 53 12.67 6.87 4.40
C ASN A 53 11.36 6.08 4.23
N LEU A 54 10.58 6.04 5.31
CA LEU A 54 9.28 5.38 5.39
C LEU A 54 8.25 5.94 4.39
N GLU A 55 8.34 7.22 4.02
CA GLU A 55 7.37 7.85 3.09
C GLU A 55 7.40 7.25 1.68
N VAL A 56 8.45 6.52 1.33
CA VAL A 56 8.59 5.90 0.01
C VAL A 56 8.36 4.39 0.05
N LEU A 57 8.25 3.76 1.23
CA LEU A 57 7.97 2.32 1.30
C LEU A 57 6.65 1.98 0.61
N PRO A 58 6.58 0.84 -0.10
CA PRO A 58 5.34 0.40 -0.74
C PRO A 58 4.35 -0.06 0.33
N ARG A 59 3.06 0.20 0.12
CA ARG A 59 1.99 -0.39 0.94
C ARG A 59 1.99 -1.91 0.73
N LEU A 60 1.84 -2.65 1.82
CA LEU A 60 1.73 -4.11 1.79
C LEU A 60 0.26 -4.55 1.78
N PRO A 61 -0.04 -5.81 1.41
CA PRO A 61 -1.40 -6.35 1.51
C PRO A 61 -1.97 -6.25 2.93
N HIS A 62 -3.29 -6.25 3.07
CA HIS A 62 -3.93 -6.19 4.40
C HIS A 62 -3.49 -7.37 5.29
N GLY A 63 -3.12 -7.07 6.54
CA GLY A 63 -2.56 -8.05 7.47
C GLY A 63 -1.04 -8.24 7.37
N TYR A 64 -0.37 -7.61 6.39
CA TYR A 64 1.08 -7.53 6.30
C TYR A 64 1.59 -6.21 6.83
N ARG A 65 2.84 -6.20 7.28
CA ARG A 65 3.50 -4.97 7.73
C ARG A 65 5.00 -5.00 7.50
N TRP A 66 5.52 -3.80 7.29
CA TRP A 66 6.95 -3.56 7.36
C TRP A 66 7.39 -3.66 8.81
N VAL A 67 8.57 -4.21 9.01
CA VAL A 67 9.24 -4.25 10.30
C VAL A 67 10.64 -3.70 10.14
N GLU A 68 11.09 -2.88 11.09
CA GLU A 68 12.46 -2.36 11.10
C GLU A 68 13.25 -3.03 12.24
N VAL A 69 14.28 -3.79 11.88
CA VAL A 69 15.20 -4.47 12.79
C VAL A 69 16.63 -4.16 12.35
N GLU A 70 17.45 -3.65 13.27
CA GLU A 70 18.87 -3.32 12.99
C GLU A 70 19.09 -2.43 11.75
N ASN A 71 18.20 -1.46 11.52
CA ASN A 71 18.16 -0.60 10.33
C ASN A 71 17.93 -1.34 9.01
N GLN A 72 17.28 -2.51 9.06
CA GLN A 72 16.86 -3.26 7.88
C GLN A 72 15.35 -3.42 7.86
N PHE A 73 14.77 -3.27 6.67
CA PHE A 73 13.35 -3.53 6.46
C PHE A 73 13.10 -5.01 6.22
N ALA A 74 12.19 -5.56 7.02
CA ALA A 74 11.66 -6.90 6.93
C ALA A 74 10.15 -6.85 6.76
N VAL A 75 9.54 -8.01 6.48
CA VAL A 75 8.07 -8.12 6.39
C VAL A 75 7.60 -9.22 7.32
N MET A 76 6.55 -8.93 8.07
CA MET A 76 5.77 -9.95 8.78
C MET A 76 4.30 -9.84 8.40
N LYS A 77 3.56 -10.92 8.60
CA LYS A 77 2.11 -10.96 8.41
C LYS A 77 1.42 -11.60 9.60
N ASP A 78 0.15 -11.29 9.77
CA ASP A 78 -0.73 -12.06 10.62
C ASP A 78 -0.91 -13.47 10.03
N VAL A 79 -0.88 -14.50 10.85
CA VAL A 79 -1.01 -15.90 10.41
C VAL A 79 -2.34 -16.18 9.69
N GLN A 80 -3.38 -15.39 9.97
CA GLN A 80 -4.67 -15.47 9.29
C GLN A 80 -4.73 -14.66 7.98
N ALA A 81 -3.70 -13.86 7.66
CA ALA A 81 -3.65 -13.13 6.41
C ALA A 81 -3.29 -14.07 5.24
N PRO A 82 -3.94 -13.91 4.06
CA PRO A 82 -3.63 -14.71 2.87
C PRO A 82 -2.15 -14.67 2.50
N ASP A 83 -1.62 -15.79 2.00
CA ASP A 83 -0.25 -15.86 1.52
C ASP A 83 -0.07 -15.10 0.20
N HIS A 84 0.91 -14.20 0.17
CA HIS A 84 1.27 -13.41 -0.99
C HIS A 84 2.77 -13.52 -1.26
N HIS A 85 3.13 -13.59 -2.54
CA HIS A 85 4.52 -13.55 -2.96
C HIS A 85 4.97 -12.10 -3.17
N LEU A 86 5.85 -11.63 -2.28
CA LEU A 86 6.37 -10.26 -2.28
C LEU A 86 7.71 -10.16 -3.00
N LYS A 87 7.81 -9.25 -3.97
CA LYS A 87 9.05 -9.03 -4.74
C LYS A 87 9.40 -7.56 -4.87
N LEU A 88 10.64 -7.23 -4.54
CA LEU A 88 11.25 -5.92 -4.74
C LEU A 88 12.26 -5.99 -5.90
N ILE A 89 12.07 -5.19 -6.94
CA ILE A 89 12.94 -5.13 -8.11
C ILE A 89 13.67 -3.80 -8.09
N ILE A 90 14.96 -3.80 -7.83
CA ILE A 90 15.77 -2.60 -7.63
C ILE A 90 16.65 -2.33 -8.86
N TYR A 91 16.59 -1.08 -9.33
CA TYR A 91 17.43 -0.55 -10.39
C TYR A 91 18.45 0.44 -9.79
N GLY A 92 19.72 0.28 -10.17
CA GLY A 92 20.86 0.96 -9.55
C GLY A 92 21.48 0.13 -8.41
N PRO A 93 22.21 0.77 -7.47
CA PRO A 93 22.29 2.21 -7.24
C PRO A 93 23.14 2.98 -8.27
N ASP A 94 23.08 4.31 -8.23
CA ASP A 94 24.05 5.16 -8.92
C ASP A 94 25.20 5.62 -8.01
N ALA A 95 26.10 6.46 -8.52
CA ALA A 95 27.24 6.97 -7.76
C ALA A 95 26.86 7.82 -6.53
N LYS A 96 25.58 8.12 -6.32
CA LYS A 96 25.05 8.82 -5.14
C LYS A 96 24.23 7.90 -4.23
N SER A 97 24.32 6.59 -4.42
CA SER A 97 23.55 5.60 -3.66
C SER A 97 22.03 5.78 -3.79
N GLN A 98 21.58 6.48 -4.83
CA GLN A 98 20.16 6.56 -5.14
C GLN A 98 19.74 5.25 -5.78
N ILE A 99 18.51 4.80 -5.54
CA ILE A 99 17.89 3.66 -6.21
C ILE A 99 16.52 4.02 -6.78
N ASN A 100 16.09 3.25 -7.76
CA ASN A 100 14.68 3.18 -8.16
C ASN A 100 14.21 1.75 -7.94
N TYR A 101 12.92 1.52 -7.70
CA TYR A 101 12.43 0.15 -7.58
C TYR A 101 10.95 0.01 -7.92
N LEU A 102 10.59 -1.20 -8.32
CA LEU A 102 9.21 -1.67 -8.39
C LEU A 102 8.96 -2.66 -7.26
N PHE A 103 7.74 -2.67 -6.75
CA PHE A 103 7.27 -3.67 -5.81
C PHE A 103 6.12 -4.45 -6.42
N GLN A 104 6.17 -5.77 -6.28
CA GLN A 104 5.14 -6.68 -6.76
C GLN A 104 4.53 -7.49 -5.62
N VAL A 105 3.22 -7.70 -5.73
CA VAL A 105 2.45 -8.67 -4.95
C VAL A 105 1.90 -9.66 -5.96
N ASP A 106 2.18 -10.95 -5.78
CA ASP A 106 1.74 -12.04 -6.67
C ASP A 106 2.08 -11.81 -8.16
N ASN A 107 3.26 -11.24 -8.39
CA ASN A 107 3.79 -10.85 -9.71
C ASN A 107 3.02 -9.70 -10.40
N VAL A 108 2.11 -9.03 -9.71
CA VAL A 108 1.46 -7.79 -10.14
C VAL A 108 2.21 -6.61 -9.52
N THR A 109 2.62 -5.65 -10.34
CA THR A 109 3.32 -4.47 -9.83
C THR A 109 2.35 -3.50 -9.18
N THR A 110 2.44 -3.33 -7.86
CA THR A 110 1.53 -2.48 -7.07
C THR A 110 2.15 -1.14 -6.70
N PHE A 111 3.49 -1.02 -6.78
CA PHE A 111 4.16 0.23 -6.46
C PHE A 111 5.42 0.43 -7.29
N GLY A 112 5.74 1.70 -7.56
CA GLY A 112 7.05 2.08 -8.07
C GLY A 112 7.52 3.41 -7.50
N PHE A 113 8.82 3.53 -7.29
CA PHE A 113 9.47 4.74 -6.81
C PHE A 113 10.68 5.10 -7.67
N ALA A 114 10.85 6.40 -7.93
CA ALA A 114 11.86 6.90 -8.85
C ALA A 114 12.51 8.21 -8.40
N HIS A 115 13.85 8.20 -8.40
CA HIS A 115 14.67 9.41 -8.34
C HIS A 115 14.84 10.04 -9.73
N THR A 116 14.34 11.26 -9.90
CA THR A 116 14.44 11.95 -11.19
C THR A 116 15.83 12.49 -11.46
N ARG A 117 16.19 12.59 -12.74
CA ARG A 117 17.47 13.17 -13.17
C ARG A 117 17.32 13.94 -14.48
N LYS A 118 18.30 14.79 -14.77
CA LYS A 118 18.38 15.51 -16.05
C LYS A 118 19.30 14.76 -17.03
N THR A 119 18.74 13.93 -17.91
CA THR A 119 19.54 13.18 -18.89
C THR A 119 18.98 13.20 -20.31
N LYS A 120 19.82 12.78 -21.26
CA LYS A 120 19.43 12.54 -22.65
C LYS A 120 18.80 11.15 -22.74
N GLU A 121 17.70 11.04 -23.48
CA GLU A 121 17.01 9.78 -23.72
C GLU A 121 17.96 8.73 -24.34
N PRO A 122 17.74 7.43 -24.06
CA PRO A 122 18.30 6.38 -24.89
C PRO A 122 17.95 6.61 -26.34
N LYS A 123 18.94 6.48 -27.22
CA LYS A 123 18.76 6.62 -28.67
C LYS A 123 17.79 5.58 -29.25
N SER A 124 17.56 4.47 -28.56
CA SER A 124 16.58 3.44 -28.94
C SER A 124 15.78 2.97 -27.73
N ARG A 125 14.47 3.24 -27.72
CA ARG A 125 13.53 2.60 -26.80
C ARG A 125 13.00 1.33 -27.49
N ARG A 126 13.13 0.18 -26.84
CA ARG A 126 12.33 -1.00 -27.18
C ARG A 126 11.40 -1.23 -26.01
N TYR A 127 10.12 -1.29 -26.31
CA TYR A 127 9.12 -1.58 -25.32
C TYR A 127 8.85 -3.08 -25.36
N PRO A 128 8.77 -3.74 -24.19
CA PRO A 128 8.56 -5.19 -24.12
C PRO A 128 7.16 -5.61 -24.58
N MET A 129 6.20 -4.67 -24.62
CA MET A 129 4.81 -4.92 -25.03
C MET A 129 4.33 -3.90 -26.07
N THR A 130 3.48 -4.36 -26.98
CA THR A 130 2.77 -3.53 -27.98
C THR A 130 1.56 -2.84 -27.36
N GLN A 131 1.07 -1.79 -28.00
CA GLN A 131 -0.12 -1.06 -27.54
C GLN A 131 -1.38 -1.94 -27.58
N ASP A 132 -1.50 -2.83 -28.55
CA ASP A 132 -2.68 -3.71 -28.70
C ASP A 132 -2.83 -4.71 -27.56
N GLN A 133 -1.71 -5.09 -26.91
CA GLN A 133 -1.72 -5.97 -25.73
C GLN A 133 -2.40 -5.32 -24.51
N TYR A 134 -2.61 -4.01 -24.54
CA TYR A 134 -3.30 -3.25 -23.49
C TYR A 134 -4.80 -3.07 -23.74
N ARG A 135 -5.35 -3.66 -24.81
CA ARG A 135 -6.79 -3.69 -25.01
C ARG A 135 -7.46 -4.55 -23.93
N VAL A 136 -8.58 -4.12 -23.37
CA VAL A 136 -9.42 -4.88 -22.45
C VAL A 136 -10.65 -5.36 -23.22
N PRO A 137 -10.93 -6.67 -23.26
CA PRO A 137 -12.14 -7.18 -23.88
C PRO A 137 -13.40 -6.59 -23.26
N GLY A 138 -14.38 -6.21 -24.07
CA GLY A 138 -15.66 -5.66 -23.60
C GLY A 138 -15.64 -4.18 -23.21
N TYR A 139 -14.48 -3.53 -23.15
CA TYR A 139 -14.38 -2.09 -22.85
C TYR A 139 -14.85 -1.23 -24.04
N ALA A 140 -15.56 -0.13 -23.74
CA ALA A 140 -16.20 0.74 -24.72
C ALA A 140 -15.26 1.81 -25.31
N TYR A 141 -14.23 1.38 -26.06
CA TYR A 141 -13.22 2.30 -26.61
C TYR A 141 -13.73 3.41 -27.51
N GLN A 142 -14.89 3.25 -28.13
CA GLN A 142 -15.53 4.26 -28.97
C GLN A 142 -15.80 5.60 -28.26
N GLU A 143 -15.81 5.63 -26.93
CA GLU A 143 -16.00 6.84 -26.12
C GLU A 143 -14.69 7.57 -25.79
N HIS A 144 -13.54 7.05 -26.24
CA HIS A 144 -12.22 7.57 -25.91
C HIS A 144 -11.38 7.93 -27.15
N ASP A 145 -10.33 8.73 -26.94
CA ASP A 145 -9.38 9.14 -27.99
C ASP A 145 -8.53 7.96 -28.52
N PHE A 146 -8.50 6.81 -27.82
CA PHE A 146 -7.64 5.67 -28.12
C PHE A 146 -8.43 4.36 -28.17
N SER A 147 -8.02 3.47 -29.09
CA SER A 147 -8.66 2.14 -29.30
C SER A 147 -8.20 1.04 -28.32
N ALA A 148 -7.28 1.36 -27.40
CA ALA A 148 -6.75 0.48 -26.37
C ALA A 148 -6.24 1.32 -25.19
N HIS A 149 -6.09 0.72 -24.00
CA HIS A 149 -5.48 1.40 -22.85
C HIS A 149 -4.09 1.91 -23.17
N VAL A 150 -3.75 3.10 -22.70
CA VAL A 150 -2.42 3.65 -22.90
C VAL A 150 -1.43 2.82 -22.09
N ARG A 151 -0.32 2.43 -22.71
CA ARG A 151 0.77 1.80 -21.98
C ARG A 151 1.39 2.83 -21.01
N GLY A 152 1.07 2.69 -19.74
CA GLY A 152 1.58 3.51 -18.64
C GLY A 152 2.97 3.08 -18.20
N HIS A 153 3.83 4.04 -17.86
CA HIS A 153 5.12 3.77 -17.22
C HIS A 153 4.96 4.05 -15.74
N ILE A 154 5.19 3.05 -14.89
CA ILE A 154 5.20 3.27 -13.44
C ILE A 154 6.40 4.18 -13.10
N ILE A 155 7.58 3.80 -13.61
CA ILE A 155 8.82 4.59 -13.52
C ILE A 155 9.30 4.92 -14.93
N ASP A 156 9.28 6.19 -15.33
CA ASP A 156 9.82 6.60 -16.62
C ASP A 156 11.36 6.53 -16.56
N HIS A 157 11.99 6.00 -17.60
CA HIS A 157 13.45 5.91 -17.65
C HIS A 157 14.17 7.26 -17.68
N LYS A 158 13.52 8.33 -18.13
CA LYS A 158 14.09 9.68 -17.92
C LYS A 158 14.27 9.99 -16.42
N ASP A 159 13.48 9.34 -15.57
CA ASP A 159 13.55 9.38 -14.12
C ASP A 159 14.24 8.16 -13.51
N THR A 160 14.90 7.33 -14.30
CA THR A 160 15.79 6.33 -13.71
C THR A 160 17.14 6.93 -13.54
N ILE A 161 17.74 6.77 -12.36
CA ILE A 161 19.18 6.90 -12.16
C ILE A 161 19.96 6.07 -13.20
N ARG A 162 21.19 6.46 -13.54
CA ARG A 162 21.98 5.68 -14.52
C ARG A 162 22.58 4.53 -13.76
N GLU A 163 22.19 3.33 -14.13
CA GLU A 163 23.07 2.21 -13.90
C GLU A 163 24.30 2.35 -14.79
N VAL A 164 25.47 2.06 -14.21
CA VAL A 164 26.71 1.89 -14.97
C VAL A 164 26.71 0.46 -15.51
N GLY A 165 25.89 0.19 -16.53
CA GLY A 165 25.62 -1.21 -16.91
C GLY A 165 24.98 -1.43 -18.27
N LEU A 166 24.68 -2.70 -18.54
CA LEU A 166 24.05 -3.19 -19.77
C LEU A 166 22.65 -2.60 -19.94
N SER A 167 22.25 -2.33 -21.19
CA SER A 167 20.93 -1.76 -21.48
C SER A 167 19.78 -2.63 -20.95
N SER A 168 19.97 -3.96 -20.85
CA SER A 168 18.99 -4.90 -20.28
C SER A 168 18.59 -4.59 -18.83
N ALA A 169 19.39 -3.81 -18.12
CA ALA A 169 19.16 -3.41 -16.74
C ALA A 169 18.29 -2.13 -16.62
N TRP A 170 17.92 -1.49 -17.74
CA TRP A 170 17.09 -0.31 -17.69
C TRP A 170 15.61 -0.68 -17.51
N SER A 171 14.93 -0.01 -16.59
CA SER A 171 13.49 -0.21 -16.34
C SER A 171 12.59 0.00 -17.58
N THR A 172 13.07 0.64 -18.65
CA THR A 172 12.33 0.72 -19.92
C THR A 172 12.15 -0.64 -20.59
N TYR A 173 13.09 -1.57 -20.44
CA TYR A 173 12.96 -2.88 -21.06
C TYR A 173 12.26 -3.90 -20.17
N ASP A 174 12.03 -3.57 -18.90
CA ASP A 174 11.32 -4.42 -17.96
C ASP A 174 9.81 -4.31 -18.19
N GLY A 175 9.17 -5.42 -18.57
CA GLY A 175 7.71 -5.50 -18.77
C GLY A 175 6.91 -5.18 -17.52
N ARG A 176 7.47 -5.43 -16.34
CA ARG A 176 6.82 -5.21 -15.03
C ARG A 176 6.67 -3.72 -14.69
N ASN A 177 7.39 -2.85 -15.38
CA ASN A 177 7.32 -1.39 -15.24
C ASN A 177 6.13 -0.77 -15.99
N TYR A 178 5.29 -1.60 -16.60
CA TYR A 178 4.21 -1.15 -17.45
C TYR A 178 2.85 -1.66 -16.97
N VAL A 179 1.90 -0.74 -16.91
CA VAL A 179 0.50 -1.01 -16.52
C VAL A 179 -0.46 -0.31 -17.49
N PRO A 180 -1.67 -0.84 -17.69
CA PRO A 180 -2.72 -0.14 -18.41
C PRO A 180 -3.07 1.15 -17.66
N GLU A 181 -2.92 2.28 -18.35
CA GLU A 181 -3.52 3.55 -17.95
C GLU A 181 -4.84 3.74 -18.68
N PRO A 182 -5.76 4.56 -18.14
CA PRO A 182 -7.01 4.89 -18.83
C PRO A 182 -6.74 5.26 -20.29
N PRO A 183 -7.57 4.81 -21.25
CA PRO A 183 -7.37 5.12 -22.65
C PRO A 183 -7.58 6.61 -22.95
N ASP A 184 -7.98 7.43 -21.99
CA ASP A 184 -8.03 8.88 -22.13
C ASP A 184 -6.62 9.50 -22.15
N TYR A 185 -6.41 10.46 -23.06
CA TYR A 185 -5.20 11.29 -23.11
C TYR A 185 -4.86 11.97 -21.76
N ALA A 186 -5.89 12.30 -20.98
CA ALA A 186 -5.82 13.19 -19.84
C ALA A 186 -4.86 12.72 -18.74
N TRP A 187 -4.90 11.46 -18.32
CA TRP A 187 -4.05 10.99 -17.21
C TRP A 187 -2.59 10.86 -17.62
N GLY A 188 -2.26 9.85 -18.42
CA GLY A 188 -0.89 9.47 -18.74
C GLY A 188 -0.12 10.57 -19.45
N GLN A 189 -0.70 11.12 -20.52
CA GLN A 189 -0.04 12.15 -21.34
C GLN A 189 -0.32 13.58 -20.85
N GLY A 190 -1.53 13.84 -20.36
CA GLY A 190 -1.98 15.18 -19.93
C GLY A 190 -1.55 15.60 -18.53
N VAL A 191 -1.54 14.68 -17.56
CA VAL A 191 -1.23 14.95 -16.15
C VAL A 191 0.13 14.38 -15.78
N ARG A 192 0.27 13.05 -15.76
CA ARG A 192 1.44 12.35 -15.22
C ARG A 192 2.73 12.76 -15.92
N LYS A 193 2.77 12.68 -17.26
CA LYS A 193 3.95 13.10 -18.05
C LYS A 193 4.36 14.55 -17.82
N GLN A 194 3.39 15.47 -17.68
CA GLN A 194 3.66 16.88 -17.43
C GLN A 194 4.18 17.10 -16.01
N LYS A 195 3.55 16.48 -15.02
CA LYS A 195 3.96 16.55 -13.62
C LYS A 195 5.36 15.98 -13.42
N VAL A 196 5.63 14.81 -13.98
CA VAL A 196 6.97 14.20 -13.99
C VAL A 196 8.01 15.16 -14.61
N ALA A 197 7.68 15.86 -15.70
CA ALA A 197 8.56 16.89 -16.26
C ALA A 197 8.82 18.08 -15.31
N GLU A 198 7.87 18.44 -14.43
CA GLU A 198 8.09 19.41 -13.35
C GLU A 198 9.02 18.87 -12.27
N VAL A 199 8.84 17.62 -11.84
CA VAL A 199 9.67 16.95 -10.82
C VAL A 199 11.14 16.87 -11.29
N ARG A 200 11.36 16.47 -12.54
CA ARG A 200 12.71 16.40 -13.17
C ARG A 200 13.47 17.71 -13.11
N LYS A 201 12.81 18.85 -13.33
CA LYS A 201 13.45 20.17 -13.30
C LYS A 201 14.06 20.50 -11.94
N LYS A 202 13.58 19.84 -10.88
CA LYS A 202 13.98 20.05 -9.50
C LYS A 202 14.90 18.95 -8.96
N PHE A 203 15.26 17.94 -9.77
CA PHE A 203 16.05 16.77 -9.33
C PHE A 203 15.46 16.09 -8.08
N ALA A 204 14.14 15.91 -8.09
CA ALA A 204 13.39 15.36 -6.96
C ALA A 204 12.94 13.91 -7.23
N ALA A 205 11.97 13.38 -6.50
CA ALA A 205 11.50 12.01 -6.65
C ALA A 205 9.97 11.93 -6.79
N TYR A 206 9.46 10.78 -7.21
CA TYR A 206 8.04 10.49 -7.21
C TYR A 206 7.79 8.99 -7.01
N SER A 207 6.58 8.64 -6.60
CA SER A 207 6.08 7.27 -6.54
C SER A 207 4.73 7.15 -7.22
N GLN A 208 4.38 5.92 -7.57
CA GLN A 208 3.07 5.55 -8.05
C GLN A 208 2.62 4.27 -7.34
N PHE A 209 1.51 4.36 -6.61
CA PHE A 209 0.82 3.22 -6.01
C PHE A 209 -0.41 2.90 -6.87
N MET A 210 -0.58 1.62 -7.19
CA MET A 210 -1.67 1.09 -8.01
C MET A 210 -2.50 0.17 -7.14
N GLU A 211 -3.78 0.49 -7.06
CA GLU A 211 -4.76 -0.31 -6.35
C GLU A 211 -5.45 -1.24 -7.33
N TYR A 212 -5.72 -2.46 -6.89
CA TYR A 212 -6.44 -3.47 -7.63
C TYR A 212 -7.59 -3.94 -6.74
N GLY A 213 -8.83 -3.72 -7.18
CA GLY A 213 -10.00 -4.26 -6.49
C GLY A 213 -10.30 -5.71 -6.90
N GLU A 214 -11.25 -6.32 -6.19
CA GLU A 214 -11.86 -7.58 -6.60
C GLU A 214 -12.41 -7.49 -8.03
N GLY A 215 -12.23 -8.56 -8.81
CA GLY A 215 -12.77 -8.63 -10.17
C GLY A 215 -12.14 -7.64 -11.16
N HIS A 216 -10.94 -7.12 -10.89
CA HIS A 216 -10.24 -6.20 -11.78
C HIS A 216 -10.23 -6.68 -13.24
N HIS A 217 -10.38 -5.74 -14.16
CA HIS A 217 -10.27 -6.05 -15.58
C HIS A 217 -8.86 -6.53 -15.93
N VAL A 218 -8.75 -7.34 -16.97
CA VAL A 218 -7.47 -7.83 -17.47
C VAL A 218 -7.38 -7.50 -18.96
N THR A 219 -6.21 -7.03 -19.39
CA THR A 219 -5.95 -6.76 -20.81
C THR A 219 -5.83 -8.06 -21.60
N VAL A 220 -5.87 -7.99 -22.93
CA VAL A 220 -5.60 -9.11 -23.85
C VAL A 220 -4.21 -9.71 -23.60
N GLY A 221 -3.25 -8.89 -23.15
CA GLY A 221 -1.92 -9.33 -22.75
C GLY A 221 -1.85 -10.02 -21.38
N GLY A 222 -2.96 -10.12 -20.65
CA GLY A 222 -3.00 -10.71 -19.30
C GLY A 222 -2.59 -9.75 -18.19
N THR A 223 -2.43 -8.45 -18.46
CA THR A 223 -2.04 -7.46 -17.44
C THR A 223 -3.27 -6.98 -16.67
N PRO A 224 -3.28 -7.06 -15.33
CA PRO A 224 -4.32 -6.46 -14.50
C PRO A 224 -4.47 -4.95 -14.73
N VAL A 225 -5.71 -4.48 -14.74
CA VAL A 225 -6.06 -3.06 -14.82
C VAL A 225 -6.27 -2.53 -13.40
N PRO A 226 -5.50 -1.50 -12.98
CA PRO A 226 -5.68 -0.92 -11.65
C PRO A 226 -7.04 -0.24 -11.58
N THR A 227 -7.70 -0.30 -10.42
CA THR A 227 -8.96 0.42 -10.15
C THR A 227 -8.71 1.88 -9.81
N ALA A 228 -7.56 2.19 -9.21
CA ALA A 228 -7.12 3.55 -8.94
C ALA A 228 -5.60 3.68 -8.92
N ILE A 229 -5.14 4.91 -9.10
CA ILE A 229 -3.72 5.26 -9.11
C ILE A 229 -3.47 6.47 -8.23
N TYR A 230 -2.60 6.28 -7.25
CA TYR A 230 -2.02 7.36 -6.45
C TYR A 230 -0.65 7.70 -7.03
N PHE A 231 -0.46 8.94 -7.49
CA PHE A 231 0.81 9.47 -7.96
C PHE A 231 1.30 10.54 -6.98
N THR A 232 2.36 10.23 -6.23
CA THR A 232 2.94 11.12 -5.23
C THR A 232 4.24 11.72 -5.75
N SER A 233 4.38 13.04 -5.62
CA SER A 233 5.63 13.72 -5.92
C SER A 233 6.30 14.22 -4.66
N PHE A 234 7.61 14.03 -4.56
CA PHE A 234 8.40 14.40 -3.39
C PHE A 234 9.33 15.55 -3.71
N ARG A 235 9.64 16.37 -2.71
CA ARG A 235 10.87 17.18 -2.69
C ARG A 235 11.94 16.44 -1.89
N PHE A 236 13.17 16.55 -2.36
CA PHE A 236 14.35 16.08 -1.66
C PHE A 236 14.94 17.28 -0.93
N ASP A 237 14.93 17.27 0.40
CA ASP A 237 15.57 18.34 1.16
C ASP A 237 17.08 18.11 1.31
N ARG A 238 17.76 19.00 2.03
CA ARG A 238 19.20 18.91 2.24
C ARG A 238 19.61 17.75 3.15
N GLU A 239 18.66 17.18 3.87
CA GLU A 239 18.83 16.08 4.82
C GLU A 239 18.44 14.73 4.18
N GLN A 240 18.21 14.72 2.86
CA GLN A 240 17.78 13.54 2.10
C GLN A 240 16.40 13.01 2.48
N GLN A 241 15.57 13.82 3.15
CA GLN A 241 14.22 13.40 3.50
C GLN A 241 13.25 13.63 2.34
N TYR A 242 12.39 12.62 2.12
CA TYR A 242 11.32 12.69 1.13
C TYR A 242 10.12 13.38 1.75
N GLN A 243 9.81 14.58 1.27
CA GLN A 243 8.61 15.29 1.71
C GLN A 243 7.59 15.31 0.57
N PRO A 244 6.43 14.65 0.71
CA PRO A 244 5.39 14.69 -0.30
C PRO A 244 4.95 16.13 -0.56
N THR A 245 4.69 16.46 -1.83
CA THR A 245 4.32 17.81 -2.26
C THR A 245 2.94 17.87 -2.90
N GLU A 246 2.63 16.91 -3.79
CA GLU A 246 1.33 16.75 -4.41
C GLU A 246 1.06 15.25 -4.55
N VAL A 247 -0.12 14.81 -4.13
CA VAL A 247 -0.63 13.45 -4.31
C VAL A 247 -1.81 13.52 -5.28
N PHE A 248 -1.57 13.16 -6.54
CA PHE A 248 -2.65 13.01 -7.50
C PHE A 248 -3.31 11.66 -7.30
N ASN A 249 -4.62 11.62 -7.36
CA ASN A 249 -5.36 10.39 -7.25
C ASN A 249 -6.47 10.38 -8.30
N VAL A 250 -6.60 9.28 -9.04
CA VAL A 250 -7.64 9.09 -10.06
C VAL A 250 -8.16 7.67 -10.01
N GLU A 251 -9.46 7.52 -10.24
CA GLU A 251 -10.03 6.21 -10.55
C GLU A 251 -9.81 5.87 -12.01
N PHE A 252 -9.84 4.58 -12.29
CA PHE A 252 -9.55 4.05 -13.61
C PHE A 252 -10.55 4.53 -14.69
N ASP A 253 -11.83 4.55 -14.35
CA ASP A 253 -12.91 4.98 -15.25
C ASP A 253 -13.37 6.42 -15.00
N GLU A 254 -12.55 7.22 -14.30
CA GLU A 254 -12.90 8.60 -14.01
C GLU A 254 -12.89 9.46 -15.28
N ASP A 255 -13.93 10.28 -15.48
CA ASP A 255 -13.93 11.30 -16.54
C ASP A 255 -12.94 12.42 -16.20
N LEU A 256 -11.86 12.48 -16.97
CA LEU A 256 -10.79 13.47 -16.82
C LEU A 256 -10.95 14.65 -17.78
N SER A 257 -12.14 14.80 -18.38
CA SER A 257 -12.45 15.90 -19.28
C SER A 257 -12.33 17.26 -18.57
N ARG A 258 -11.62 18.18 -19.22
CA ARG A 258 -11.42 19.54 -18.70
C ARG A 258 -12.59 20.44 -19.11
N PRO A 259 -13.04 21.35 -18.23
CA PRO A 259 -14.16 22.25 -18.52
C PRO A 259 -13.85 23.27 -19.64
N ASN A 260 -12.56 23.51 -19.92
CA ASN A 260 -12.14 24.43 -20.98
C ASN A 260 -10.81 23.99 -21.62
N LYS A 261 -10.77 23.91 -22.96
CA LYS A 261 -9.57 23.55 -23.73
C LYS A 261 -8.37 24.50 -23.52
N ARG A 262 -8.58 25.71 -22.97
CA ARG A 262 -7.51 26.67 -22.62
C ARG A 262 -6.75 26.30 -21.34
N ILE A 263 -7.31 25.47 -20.47
CA ILE A 263 -6.67 25.02 -19.22
C ILE A 263 -5.90 23.72 -19.51
N THR A 264 -4.62 23.61 -19.14
CA THR A 264 -3.90 22.34 -19.30
C THR A 264 -4.48 21.26 -18.39
N TYR A 265 -4.42 19.99 -18.81
CA TYR A 265 -4.86 18.86 -17.98
C TYR A 265 -4.22 18.87 -16.60
N LEU A 266 -2.90 19.10 -16.51
CA LEU A 266 -2.21 19.23 -15.21
C LEU A 266 -2.78 20.35 -14.33
N LYS A 267 -3.11 21.53 -14.88
CA LYS A 267 -3.67 22.64 -14.10
C LYS A 267 -5.08 22.33 -13.61
N HIS A 268 -5.87 21.60 -14.40
CA HIS A 268 -7.17 21.11 -13.95
C HIS A 268 -7.01 20.05 -12.85
N ALA A 269 -6.13 19.06 -13.07
CA ALA A 269 -5.87 18.00 -12.13
C ALA A 269 -5.41 18.50 -10.76
N LYS A 270 -4.55 19.52 -10.71
CA LYS A 270 -4.12 20.14 -9.44
C LYS A 270 -5.25 20.70 -8.59
N LYS A 271 -6.41 21.01 -9.20
CA LYS A 271 -7.58 21.55 -8.51
C LYS A 271 -8.62 20.48 -8.15
N THR A 272 -8.63 19.38 -8.88
CA THR A 272 -9.76 18.43 -8.87
C THR A 272 -9.33 17.03 -8.44
N PHE A 273 -8.11 16.63 -8.79
CA PHE A 273 -7.60 15.27 -8.68
C PHE A 273 -6.46 15.15 -7.65
N VAL A 274 -6.47 15.97 -6.60
CA VAL A 274 -5.43 15.97 -5.55
C VAL A 274 -6.02 15.62 -4.18
N THR A 275 -5.33 14.73 -3.48
CA THR A 275 -5.50 14.45 -2.05
C THR A 275 -4.36 15.12 -1.28
N SER A 276 -4.61 15.55 -0.05
CA SER A 276 -3.55 16.04 0.83
C SER A 276 -2.56 14.91 1.14
N PRO A 277 -1.24 15.17 1.20
CA PRO A 277 -0.27 14.22 1.75
C PRO A 277 -0.70 13.61 3.09
N GLU A 278 -1.36 14.42 3.92
CA GLU A 278 -1.84 13.99 5.24
C GLU A 278 -3.00 13.01 5.17
N ALA A 279 -3.71 12.87 4.04
CA ALA A 279 -4.75 11.86 3.85
C ALA A 279 -4.28 10.65 3.02
N ALA A 280 -3.22 10.81 2.21
CA ALA A 280 -2.73 9.74 1.33
C ALA A 280 -2.26 8.50 2.13
N PRO A 281 -2.37 7.28 1.60
CA PRO A 281 -1.89 6.07 2.29
C PRO A 281 -0.44 6.23 2.78
N VAL A 282 -0.19 5.94 4.06
CA VAL A 282 1.16 6.00 4.66
C VAL A 282 1.52 4.61 5.16
N VAL A 283 2.82 4.29 5.12
CA VAL A 283 3.36 3.08 5.72
C VAL A 283 3.81 3.38 7.15
N VAL A 284 3.31 2.61 8.11
CA VAL A 284 3.77 2.65 9.50
C VAL A 284 4.47 1.32 9.79
N PRO A 285 5.82 1.29 9.82
CA PRO A 285 6.52 0.06 10.16
C PRO A 285 6.30 -0.28 11.63
N TYR A 286 6.25 -1.57 11.93
CA TYR A 286 6.44 -2.06 13.28
C TYR A 286 7.92 -1.99 13.63
N SER A 287 8.24 -1.64 14.87
CA SER A 287 9.59 -1.71 15.39
C SER A 287 9.53 -2.56 16.65
N PRO A 288 10.18 -3.74 16.69
CA PRO A 288 10.17 -4.59 17.88
C PRO A 288 10.79 -3.88 19.10
N SER A 289 11.70 -2.92 18.90
CA SER A 289 12.26 -2.11 20.00
C SER A 289 11.34 -0.98 20.47
N SER A 290 10.16 -0.80 19.86
CA SER A 290 9.22 0.24 20.25
C SER A 290 8.61 -0.01 21.62
N THR A 291 8.60 1.05 22.44
CA THR A 291 7.89 1.05 23.72
C THR A 291 6.38 1.07 23.51
N ASP A 292 5.62 0.56 24.48
CA ASP A 292 4.16 0.70 24.56
C ASP A 292 3.68 2.13 24.30
N ARG A 293 4.41 3.12 24.82
CA ARG A 293 4.08 4.54 24.64
C ARG A 293 4.22 4.96 23.17
N THR A 294 5.28 4.52 22.49
CA THR A 294 5.51 4.77 21.07
C THR A 294 4.41 4.14 20.23
N LEU A 295 4.08 2.86 20.48
CA LEU A 295 3.03 2.15 19.76
C LEU A 295 1.66 2.81 19.96
N ARG A 296 1.34 3.23 21.19
CA ARG A 296 0.10 3.99 21.47
C ARG A 296 0.05 5.34 20.74
N LEU A 297 1.20 6.03 20.60
CA LEU A 297 1.28 7.29 19.88
C LEU A 297 1.10 7.10 18.37
N LEU A 298 1.75 6.09 17.77
CA LEU A 298 1.56 5.72 16.36
C LEU A 298 0.08 5.41 16.09
N ARG A 299 -0.54 4.61 16.95
CA ARG A 299 -1.98 4.30 16.88
C ARG A 299 -2.83 5.56 16.99
N PHE A 300 -2.55 6.42 17.96
CA PHE A 300 -3.27 7.67 18.13
C PHE A 300 -3.19 8.56 16.89
N ASN A 301 -2.03 8.64 16.25
CA ASN A 301 -1.85 9.40 15.02
C ASN A 301 -2.63 8.79 13.84
N ALA A 302 -2.64 7.47 13.69
CA ALA A 302 -3.43 6.79 12.66
C ALA A 302 -4.94 7.00 12.86
N VAL A 303 -5.44 6.91 14.10
CA VAL A 303 -6.85 7.20 14.42
C VAL A 303 -7.21 8.66 14.16
N ARG A 304 -6.36 9.61 14.62
CA ARG A 304 -6.59 11.04 14.36
C ARG A 304 -6.62 11.38 12.88
N ARG A 305 -5.82 10.68 12.09
CA ARG A 305 -5.84 10.80 10.64
C ARG A 305 -7.18 10.35 10.06
N ALA A 306 -7.64 9.15 10.44
CA ALA A 306 -8.95 8.65 10.03
C ALA A 306 -10.07 9.65 10.38
N GLU A 307 -10.08 10.15 11.62
CA GLU A 307 -11.04 11.18 12.06
C GLU A 307 -10.93 12.46 11.23
N ALA A 308 -9.72 12.93 10.94
CA ALA A 308 -9.52 14.14 10.17
C ALA A 308 -9.97 14.00 8.70
N ILE A 309 -9.86 12.81 8.13
CA ILE A 309 -10.42 12.47 6.81
C ILE A 309 -11.94 12.47 6.88
N ALA A 310 -12.52 11.76 7.85
CA ALA A 310 -13.97 11.62 8.02
C ALA A 310 -14.67 12.97 8.25
N THR A 311 -14.06 13.87 9.02
CA THR A 311 -14.62 15.21 9.27
C THR A 311 -14.28 16.24 8.18
N GLY A 312 -13.55 15.86 7.13
CA GLY A 312 -13.10 16.77 6.08
C GLY A 312 -12.08 17.82 6.52
N ASN A 313 -11.43 17.63 7.68
CA ASN A 313 -10.34 18.51 8.14
C ASN A 313 -9.08 18.35 7.29
N VAL A 314 -8.89 17.17 6.69
CA VAL A 314 -7.87 16.91 5.69
C VAL A 314 -8.57 16.57 4.37
N GLN A 315 -8.10 17.20 3.28
CA GLN A 315 -8.66 16.95 1.96
C GLN A 315 -8.31 15.54 1.47
N SER A 316 -9.31 14.69 1.33
CA SER A 316 -9.25 13.40 0.63
C SER A 316 -10.22 13.39 -0.55
N ARG A 317 -9.80 12.80 -1.66
CA ARG A 317 -10.68 12.52 -2.81
C ARG A 317 -11.53 11.28 -2.63
N PHE A 318 -11.03 10.29 -1.90
CA PHE A 318 -11.73 9.05 -1.62
C PHE A 318 -11.82 8.86 -0.11
N PRO A 319 -12.65 9.67 0.60
CA PRO A 319 -12.65 9.70 2.06
C PRO A 319 -12.87 8.32 2.69
N ALA A 320 -13.84 7.54 2.19
CA ALA A 320 -14.12 6.20 2.71
C ALA A 320 -12.90 5.26 2.57
N ARG A 321 -12.18 5.35 1.45
CA ARG A 321 -11.02 4.51 1.16
C ARG A 321 -9.79 4.91 1.96
N ASP A 322 -9.47 6.21 1.97
CA ASP A 322 -8.35 6.74 2.72
C ASP A 322 -8.59 6.58 4.24
N GLU A 323 -9.84 6.65 4.69
CA GLU A 323 -10.26 6.32 6.06
C GLU A 323 -10.09 4.82 6.36
N LEU A 324 -10.55 3.92 5.50
CA LEU A 324 -10.32 2.48 5.63
C LEU A 324 -8.83 2.17 5.78
N TYR A 325 -7.98 2.78 4.95
CA TYR A 325 -6.54 2.62 5.06
C TYR A 325 -6.00 3.09 6.41
N ALA A 326 -6.40 4.27 6.88
CA ALA A 326 -5.97 4.80 8.17
C ALA A 326 -6.44 3.93 9.36
N HIS A 327 -7.66 3.38 9.32
CA HIS A 327 -8.15 2.44 10.33
C HIS A 327 -7.44 1.10 10.25
N GLY A 328 -7.16 0.59 9.05
CA GLY A 328 -6.37 -0.63 8.85
C GLY A 328 -4.96 -0.49 9.42
N ASP A 329 -4.28 0.62 9.13
CA ASP A 329 -2.96 0.92 9.68
C ASP A 329 -3.01 0.99 11.23
N ALA A 330 -4.09 1.54 11.80
CA ALA A 330 -4.30 1.57 13.25
C ALA A 330 -4.62 0.19 13.85
N ALA A 331 -5.37 -0.65 13.13
CA ALA A 331 -5.81 -1.98 13.54
C ALA A 331 -4.66 -2.99 13.57
N ASP A 332 -3.65 -2.76 12.73
CA ASP A 332 -2.46 -3.59 12.70
C ASP A 332 -1.48 -3.21 13.81
N ILE A 333 -1.58 -2.07 14.49
CA ILE A 333 -0.72 -1.75 15.63
C ILE A 333 -1.08 -2.60 16.86
N GLU A 334 -0.09 -3.30 17.41
CA GLU A 334 -0.16 -4.26 18.54
C GLU A 334 -1.15 -3.88 19.67
N VAL A 335 -1.15 -2.61 20.11
CA VAL A 335 -1.91 -2.19 21.30
C VAL A 335 -3.39 -1.92 20.99
N GLY A 336 -4.27 -2.81 21.45
CA GLY A 336 -5.72 -2.68 21.26
C GLY A 336 -6.17 -3.01 19.84
N SER A 337 -5.37 -3.82 19.14
CA SER A 337 -5.59 -4.28 17.78
C SER A 337 -6.92 -5.02 17.61
N ILE A 338 -7.37 -5.83 18.58
CA ILE A 338 -8.63 -6.59 18.47
C ILE A 338 -9.84 -5.68 18.17
N SER A 339 -10.20 -4.76 19.08
CA SER A 339 -11.32 -3.84 18.85
C SER A 339 -11.16 -3.02 17.57
N ARG A 340 -9.92 -2.68 17.21
CA ARG A 340 -9.62 -1.88 16.02
C ARG A 340 -9.72 -2.67 14.72
N ARG A 341 -9.40 -3.96 14.74
CA ARG A 341 -9.66 -4.89 13.63
C ARG A 341 -11.16 -5.03 13.41
N VAL A 342 -11.97 -5.13 14.46
CA VAL A 342 -13.44 -5.13 14.33
C VAL A 342 -13.95 -3.81 13.72
N LEU A 343 -13.42 -2.67 14.16
CA LEU A 343 -13.73 -1.37 13.55
C LEU A 343 -13.35 -1.33 12.06
N ALA A 344 -12.12 -1.74 11.72
CA ALA A 344 -11.66 -1.78 10.34
C ALA A 344 -12.50 -2.73 9.47
N ALA A 345 -12.98 -3.84 10.03
CA ALA A 345 -13.88 -4.76 9.36
C ALA A 345 -15.21 -4.09 8.98
N GLU A 346 -15.81 -3.35 9.92
CA GLU A 346 -17.03 -2.57 9.66
C GLU A 346 -16.81 -1.51 8.58
N PHE A 347 -15.73 -0.73 8.66
CA PHE A 347 -15.42 0.30 7.65
C PHE A 347 -15.18 -0.30 6.26
N ALA A 348 -14.51 -1.45 6.17
CA ALA A 348 -14.32 -2.16 4.91
C ALA A 348 -15.68 -2.60 4.33
N GLY A 349 -16.55 -3.15 5.18
CA GLY A 349 -17.92 -3.50 4.81
C GLY A 349 -18.74 -2.30 4.30
N GLU A 350 -18.64 -1.15 4.95
CA GLU A 350 -19.29 0.11 4.51
C GLU A 350 -18.72 0.66 3.20
N ALA A 351 -17.44 0.39 2.92
CA ALA A 351 -16.79 0.70 1.64
C ALA A 351 -17.12 -0.31 0.53
N GLY A 352 -17.88 -1.36 0.82
CA GLY A 352 -18.21 -2.44 -0.13
C GLY A 352 -17.08 -3.46 -0.34
N ASP A 353 -16.05 -3.44 0.50
CA ASP A 353 -14.90 -4.36 0.47
C ASP A 353 -15.08 -5.46 1.53
N SER A 354 -15.94 -6.43 1.21
CA SER A 354 -16.34 -7.47 2.16
C SER A 354 -15.21 -8.47 2.43
N GLU A 355 -14.34 -8.76 1.45
CA GLU A 355 -13.17 -9.64 1.64
C GLU A 355 -12.18 -9.02 2.64
N THR A 356 -11.83 -7.74 2.47
CA THR A 356 -10.98 -7.03 3.45
C THR A 356 -11.65 -7.00 4.83
N GLY A 357 -12.98 -6.79 4.86
CA GLY A 357 -13.77 -6.81 6.09
C GLY A 357 -13.68 -8.14 6.84
N LEU A 358 -13.92 -9.25 6.14
CA LEU A 358 -13.77 -10.60 6.68
C LEU A 358 -12.34 -10.89 7.14
N GLY A 359 -11.34 -10.46 6.37
CA GLY A 359 -9.93 -10.58 6.74
C GLY A 359 -9.61 -9.90 8.07
N PHE A 360 -10.12 -8.69 8.31
CA PHE A 360 -9.96 -8.02 9.59
C PHE A 360 -10.69 -8.75 10.73
N MET A 361 -11.90 -9.25 10.48
CA MET A 361 -12.67 -9.98 11.49
C MET A 361 -11.97 -11.27 11.93
N ASN A 362 -11.51 -12.09 10.97
CA ASN A 362 -10.77 -13.33 11.24
C ASN A 362 -9.51 -13.07 12.07
N ARG A 363 -8.75 -12.03 11.72
CA ARG A 363 -7.57 -11.60 12.49
C ARG A 363 -7.94 -11.11 13.90
N ALA A 364 -9.12 -10.50 14.09
CA ALA A 364 -9.57 -10.06 15.41
C ALA A 364 -9.89 -11.27 16.31
N LEU A 365 -10.60 -12.26 15.76
CA LEU A 365 -10.99 -13.49 16.45
C LEU A 365 -9.77 -14.32 16.88
N ALA A 366 -8.84 -14.59 15.95
CA ALA A 366 -7.64 -15.39 16.25
C ALA A 366 -6.75 -14.76 17.33
N LEU A 367 -6.63 -13.43 17.33
CA LEU A 367 -5.91 -12.73 18.39
C LEU A 367 -6.67 -12.76 19.72
N GLY A 368 -8.00 -12.74 19.68
CA GLY A 368 -8.87 -12.91 20.85
C GLY A 368 -8.72 -14.27 21.51
N GLU A 369 -8.72 -15.35 20.72
CA GLU A 369 -8.47 -16.72 21.18
C GLU A 369 -7.10 -16.83 21.87
N THR A 370 -6.05 -16.32 21.21
CA THR A 370 -4.68 -16.35 21.77
C THR A 370 -4.59 -15.58 23.08
N GLN A 371 -5.32 -14.47 23.22
CA GLN A 371 -5.40 -13.74 24.48
C GLN A 371 -6.17 -14.50 25.55
N MET A 372 -7.25 -15.23 25.22
CA MET A 372 -7.94 -16.09 26.19
C MET A 372 -7.03 -17.14 26.80
N ASP A 373 -6.20 -17.77 25.98
CA ASP A 373 -5.31 -18.85 26.42
C ASP A 373 -4.15 -18.33 27.31
N GLY A 374 -3.82 -17.03 27.20
CA GLY A 374 -2.67 -16.40 27.87
C GLY A 374 -2.99 -15.44 29.02
N TYR A 375 -4.26 -15.10 29.28
CA TYR A 375 -4.68 -14.12 30.28
C TYR A 375 -5.35 -14.73 31.52
N ASP A 376 -5.26 -14.02 32.65
CA ASP A 376 -6.15 -14.20 33.80
C ASP A 376 -7.57 -13.79 33.38
N VAL A 377 -8.54 -14.70 33.58
CA VAL A 377 -9.80 -14.88 32.82
C VAL A 377 -10.86 -13.76 33.01
N ASP A 378 -10.49 -12.64 33.64
CA ASP A 378 -11.43 -11.67 34.20
C ASP A 378 -11.59 -10.37 33.37
N ALA A 379 -10.86 -10.20 32.27
CA ALA A 379 -10.97 -9.02 31.40
C ALA A 379 -11.67 -9.32 30.07
N PRO A 380 -12.61 -8.47 29.61
CA PRO A 380 -13.24 -8.62 28.29
C PRO A 380 -12.19 -8.56 27.17
N ILE A 381 -12.24 -9.51 26.23
CA ILE A 381 -11.39 -9.52 25.02
C ILE A 381 -11.81 -8.38 24.08
N PHE A 382 -13.11 -8.27 23.83
CA PHE A 382 -13.72 -7.18 23.10
C PHE A 382 -14.33 -6.20 24.09
N ASP A 383 -14.35 -4.91 23.77
CA ASP A 383 -15.15 -3.94 24.51
C ASP A 383 -16.59 -3.86 23.96
N ILE A 384 -17.52 -3.25 24.72
CA ILE A 384 -18.94 -3.13 24.33
C ILE A 384 -19.11 -2.45 22.96
N ASN A 385 -18.24 -1.51 22.60
CA ASN A 385 -18.33 -0.85 21.30
C ASN A 385 -17.87 -1.77 20.17
N ALA A 386 -16.81 -2.54 20.37
CA ALA A 386 -16.37 -3.57 19.44
C ALA A 386 -17.46 -4.64 19.24
N HIS A 387 -18.12 -5.07 20.31
CA HIS A 387 -19.25 -6.00 20.23
C HIS A 387 -20.39 -5.47 19.35
N LYS A 388 -20.88 -4.26 19.63
CA LYS A 388 -21.95 -3.62 18.84
C LYS A 388 -21.59 -3.47 17.37
N ARG A 389 -20.33 -3.12 17.06
CA ARG A 389 -19.85 -2.95 15.69
C ARG A 389 -19.67 -4.28 14.97
N GLY A 390 -19.15 -5.30 15.64
CA GLY A 390 -19.08 -6.66 15.11
C GLY A 390 -20.48 -7.20 14.76
N GLN A 391 -21.45 -7.02 15.66
CA GLN A 391 -22.84 -7.35 15.40
C GLN A 391 -23.42 -6.60 14.18
N SER A 392 -23.12 -5.30 14.03
CA SER A 392 -23.53 -4.56 12.83
C SER A 392 -22.85 -5.07 11.56
N PHE A 393 -21.61 -5.54 11.62
CA PHE A 393 -20.91 -6.11 10.49
C PHE A 393 -21.59 -7.42 10.04
N PHE A 394 -21.81 -8.37 10.96
CA PHE A 394 -22.47 -9.64 10.63
C PHE A 394 -23.88 -9.44 10.07
N ALA A 395 -24.66 -8.51 10.65
CA ALA A 395 -26.00 -8.21 10.16
C ALA A 395 -26.04 -7.63 8.73
N LYS A 396 -25.01 -6.88 8.31
CA LYS A 396 -24.91 -6.29 6.96
C LYS A 396 -24.33 -7.25 5.93
N HIS A 397 -23.54 -8.23 6.37
CA HIS A 397 -22.72 -9.09 5.51
C HIS A 397 -23.09 -10.58 5.62
N SER A 398 -24.30 -10.91 6.08
CA SER A 398 -24.76 -12.29 6.30
C SER A 398 -24.63 -13.21 5.08
N ASP A 399 -24.67 -12.63 3.87
CA ASP A 399 -24.61 -13.34 2.60
C ASP A 399 -23.19 -13.39 2.00
N THR A 400 -22.18 -12.84 2.69
CA THR A 400 -20.80 -12.84 2.20
C THR A 400 -20.17 -14.23 2.36
N PRO A 401 -19.61 -14.83 1.28
CA PRO A 401 -18.93 -16.12 1.37
C PRO A 401 -17.80 -16.11 2.41
N GLY A 402 -17.75 -17.13 3.27
CA GLY A 402 -16.74 -17.26 4.32
C GLY A 402 -17.12 -16.62 5.65
N ILE A 403 -18.34 -16.07 5.77
CA ILE A 403 -18.86 -15.56 7.05
C ILE A 403 -19.45 -16.67 7.95
N GLU A 404 -19.67 -17.87 7.39
CA GLU A 404 -20.35 -18.96 8.07
C GLU A 404 -19.63 -19.36 9.39
N GLY A 405 -20.35 -19.26 10.50
CA GLY A 405 -19.84 -19.61 11.84
C GLY A 405 -18.97 -18.54 12.51
N LEU A 406 -18.60 -17.46 11.81
CA LEU A 406 -17.80 -16.37 12.42
C LEU A 406 -18.59 -15.56 13.44
N GLU A 407 -19.88 -15.34 13.20
CA GLU A 407 -20.76 -14.63 14.15
C GLU A 407 -20.89 -15.42 15.46
N ASP A 408 -21.13 -16.73 15.38
CA ASP A 408 -21.21 -17.61 16.55
C ASP A 408 -19.88 -17.64 17.32
N HIS A 409 -18.76 -17.66 16.60
CA HIS A 409 -17.43 -17.62 17.20
C HIS A 409 -17.17 -16.28 17.91
N PHE A 410 -17.51 -15.16 17.27
CA PHE A 410 -17.44 -13.82 17.89
C PHE A 410 -18.26 -13.75 19.17
N GLU A 411 -19.48 -14.28 19.14
CA GLU A 411 -20.37 -14.33 20.30
C GLU A 411 -19.83 -15.20 21.43
N GLN A 412 -19.16 -16.32 21.12
CA GLN A 412 -18.53 -17.18 22.13
C GLN A 412 -17.39 -16.45 22.85
N LEU A 413 -16.50 -15.80 22.09
CA LEU A 413 -15.40 -15.03 22.67
C LEU A 413 -15.91 -13.84 23.50
N TRP A 414 -17.03 -13.22 23.11
CA TRP A 414 -17.68 -12.19 23.92
C TRP A 414 -18.31 -12.74 25.21
N LYS A 415 -19.01 -13.88 25.13
CA LYS A 415 -19.78 -14.48 26.24
C LYS A 415 -18.95 -15.21 27.27
N ASN A 416 -17.70 -15.57 27.00
CA ASN A 416 -16.79 -16.18 27.97
C ASN A 416 -16.35 -15.21 29.10
N HIS A 417 -17.23 -14.27 29.48
CA HIS A 417 -17.04 -13.25 30.51
C HIS A 417 -18.07 -13.42 31.66
N PRO A 418 -17.64 -13.39 32.93
CA PRO A 418 -18.54 -13.33 34.10
C PRO A 418 -19.36 -12.02 34.29
N SER A 419 -19.25 -11.03 33.40
CA SER A 419 -19.74 -9.65 33.56
C SER A 419 -20.67 -9.20 32.44
N SER A 420 -21.13 -10.11 31.59
CA SER A 420 -22.04 -9.82 30.48
C SER A 420 -23.51 -9.75 30.88
N GLU A 421 -23.81 -9.67 32.19
CA GLU A 421 -25.13 -9.34 32.75
C GLU A 421 -25.25 -7.85 33.11
#